data_AF-A0A917NWU5-F1
#
_entry.id   AF-A0A917NWU5-F1
#
_cell.length_a   1.000
_cell.length_b   1.000
_cell.length_c   1.000
_cell.angle_alpha   90.00
_cell.angle_beta   90.00
_cell.angle_gamma   90.00
#
_symmetry.space_group_name_H-M   'P 1'
#
loop_
_entity.id
_entity.type
_entity.pdbx_description
1 polymer ?
#
loop_
_entity_poly.entity_id
_entity_poly.type
_entity_poly.pdbx_seq_one_letter_code
_entity_poly.pdbx_strand_id
1 'polypeptide(L)' 'MMLAHPARLRGLPIHILHGARDWMFPATMAREAARVLGGAGARVTYEEVADLAHVWPREKTAGIAGWFLG' A
#
# COMPACT_ATOMS: atom_id res chain seq x y z
N MET A 1 -3.32 -14.76 13.79
CA MET A 1 -3.59 -13.98 12.56
C MET A 1 -3.57 -14.94 11.38
N MET A 2 -4.65 -14.98 10.58
CA MET A 2 -4.65 -15.75 9.33
C MET A 2 -4.07 -14.86 8.22
N LEU A 3 -2.79 -15.08 7.89
CA LEU A 3 -2.22 -14.55 6.66
C LEU A 3 -2.89 -15.24 5.47
N ALA A 4 -3.05 -14.53 4.35
CA ALA A 4 -3.47 -15.16 3.10
C ALA A 4 -2.57 -16.37 2.80
N HIS A 5 -3.16 -17.46 2.27
CA HIS A 5 -2.39 -18.66 1.92
C HIS A 5 -1.15 -18.24 1.09
N PRO A 6 0.08 -18.67 1.42
CA PRO A 6 1.31 -18.15 0.81
C PRO A 6 1.31 -18.21 -0.73
N ALA A 7 0.65 -19.22 -1.30
CA ALA A 7 0.50 -19.33 -2.76
C ALA A 7 -0.25 -18.16 -3.40
N ARG A 8 -1.13 -17.46 -2.67
CA ARG A 8 -1.86 -16.29 -3.16
C ARG A 8 -1.02 -15.01 -3.15
N LEU A 9 0.05 -14.97 -2.35
CA LEU A 9 0.88 -13.77 -2.21
C LEU A 9 2.03 -13.74 -3.22
N ARG A 10 2.54 -14.92 -3.63
CA ARG A 10 3.65 -15.00 -4.59
C ARG A 10 3.32 -14.28 -5.90
N GLY A 11 4.09 -13.24 -6.20
CA GLY A 11 3.97 -12.45 -7.43
C GLY A 11 2.77 -11.50 -7.47
N LEU A 12 1.91 -11.50 -6.44
CA LEU A 12 0.68 -10.69 -6.41
C LEU A 12 1.05 -9.20 -6.45
N PRO A 13 0.58 -8.43 -7.45
CA PRO A 13 0.78 -6.98 -7.45
C PRO A 13 -0.03 -6.34 -6.32
N ILE A 14 0.64 -5.51 -5.51
CA ILE A 14 0.02 -4.74 -4.44
C ILE A 14 0.57 -3.32 -4.51
N HIS A 15 -0.32 -2.32 -4.55
CA HIS A 15 0.04 -0.92 -4.43
C HIS A 15 -0.44 -0.39 -3.08
N ILE A 16 0.49 0.07 -2.24
CA ILE A 16 0.21 0.69 -0.95
C ILE A 16 0.51 2.18 -1.07
N LEU A 17 -0.51 3.01 -0.88
CA LEU A 17 -0.37 4.46 -0.82
C LEU A 17 -0.86 4.93 0.54
N HIS A 18 -0.05 5.70 1.26
CA HIS A 18 -0.39 6.19 2.60
C HIS A 18 -0.03 7.65 2.79
N GLY A 19 -0.81 8.37 3.60
CA GLY A 19 -0.53 9.76 3.94
C GLY A 19 0.43 9.89 5.12
N ALA A 20 1.50 10.69 4.98
CA ALA A 20 2.45 10.92 6.06
C ALA A 20 1.84 11.69 7.25
N ARG A 21 0.72 12.39 7.03
CA ARG A 21 0.00 13.18 8.05
C ARG A 21 -1.30 12.50 8.50
N ASP A 22 -1.44 11.21 8.22
CA ASP A 22 -2.57 10.44 8.73
C ASP A 22 -2.53 10.42 10.27
N TRP A 23 -3.51 11.05 10.88
CA TRP A 23 -3.63 11.19 12.33
C TRP A 23 -4.26 9.95 12.99
N MET A 24 -4.95 9.12 12.20
CA MET A 24 -5.64 7.92 12.68
C MET A 24 -4.74 6.69 12.58
N PHE A 25 -4.04 6.53 11.44
CA PHE A 25 -3.15 5.41 11.18
C PHE A 25 -1.73 5.89 10.87
N PRO A 26 -0.75 5.65 11.76
CA PRO A 26 0.63 6.05 11.53
C PRO A 26 1.20 5.46 10.24
N ALA A 27 1.98 6.25 9.50
CA ALA A 27 2.60 5.80 8.24
C ALA A 27 3.54 4.59 8.42
N THR A 28 4.06 4.36 9.63
CA THR A 28 4.82 3.16 9.98
C THR A 28 4.04 1.86 9.78
N MET A 29 2.70 1.89 9.93
CA MET A 29 1.86 0.73 9.64
C MET A 29 1.90 0.35 8.15
N ALA A 30 1.86 1.34 7.26
CA ALA A 30 1.95 1.12 5.82
C ALA A 30 3.35 0.61 5.41
N ARG A 31 4.41 1.17 6.00
CA ARG A 31 5.79 0.70 5.81
C ARG A 31 5.94 -0.77 6.23
N GLU A 32 5.37 -1.12 7.38
CA GLU A 32 5.42 -2.49 7.89
C GLU A 32 4.60 -3.45 7.02
N ALA A 33 3.42 -3.04 6.55
CA ALA A 33 2.64 -3.82 5.60
C ALA A 33 3.41 -4.09 4.31
N ALA A 34 4.09 -3.07 3.75
CA ALA A 34 4.92 -3.22 2.56
C ALA A 34 6.06 -4.22 2.79
N ARG A 35 6.75 -4.12 3.93
CA ARG A 35 7.84 -5.01 4.32
C ARG A 35 7.36 -6.46 4.46
N VAL A 36 6.27 -6.69 5.19
CA VAL A 36 5.72 -8.03 5.45
C VAL A 36 5.19 -8.68 4.17
N LEU A 37 4.43 -7.95 3.35
CA LEU A 37 3.87 -8.47 2.11
C LEU A 37 4.96 -8.73 1.06
N GLY A 38 5.93 -7.82 0.93
CA GLY A 38 7.09 -8.02 0.05
C GLY A 38 7.94 -9.20 0.50
N GLY A 39 8.21 -9.32 1.80
CA GLY A 39 8.91 -10.47 2.39
C GLY A 39 8.18 -11.81 2.19
N ALA A 40 6.85 -11.78 2.07
CA ALA A 40 6.02 -12.94 1.74
C ALA A 40 5.94 -13.25 0.23
N GLY A 41 6.64 -12.47 -0.62
CA GLY A 41 6.77 -12.71 -2.06
C GLY A 41 5.79 -11.93 -2.95
N ALA A 42 5.04 -10.97 -2.40
CA ALA A 42 4.22 -10.07 -3.22
C ALA A 42 5.08 -9.04 -3.98
N ARG A 43 4.59 -8.57 -5.13
CA ARG A 43 5.18 -7.45 -5.87
C ARG A 43 4.60 -6.15 -5.36
N VAL A 44 5.22 -5.61 -4.32
CA VAL A 44 4.74 -4.41 -3.62
C VAL A 44 5.36 -3.15 -4.22
N THR A 45 4.50 -2.19 -4.59
CA THR A 45 4.86 -0.78 -4.76
C THR A 45 4.33 0.00 -3.55
N TYR A 46 5.19 0.80 -2.91
CA TYR A 46 4.81 1.61 -1.75
C TYR A 46 5.13 3.08 -2.01
N GLU A 47 4.15 3.95 -1.76
CA GLU A 47 4.28 5.40 -1.82
C GLU A 47 3.74 6.05 -0.53
N GLU A 48 4.53 6.96 0.05
CA GLU A 48 4.12 7.79 1.17
C GLU A 48 3.95 9.24 0.70
N VAL A 49 2.76 9.81 0.86
CA VAL A 49 2.43 11.17 0.39
C VAL A 49 2.63 12.16 1.54
N ALA A 50 3.63 13.03 1.40
CA ALA A 50 4.18 13.85 2.50
C ALA A 50 3.18 14.82 3.16
N ASP A 51 2.19 15.31 2.42
CA ASP A 51 1.22 16.30 2.86
C ASP A 51 -0.21 15.76 3.01
N LEU A 52 -0.42 14.46 2.79
CA LEU A 52 -1.72 13.82 2.85
C LEU A 52 -2.07 13.39 4.29
N ALA A 53 -3.25 13.79 4.76
CA ALA A 53 -3.85 13.36 6.01
C ALA A 53 -4.70 12.08 5.83
N HIS A 54 -5.61 11.77 6.76
CA HIS A 54 -6.53 10.63 6.62
C HIS A 54 -7.69 10.93 5.65
N VAL A 55 -7.35 11.12 4.37
CA VAL A 55 -8.28 11.52 3.29
C VAL A 55 -7.89 10.88 1.96
N TRP A 56 -8.81 10.87 0.99
CA TRP A 56 -8.53 10.37 -0.35
C TRP A 56 -7.46 11.21 -1.07
N PRO A 57 -6.43 10.59 -1.66
CA PRO A 57 -5.34 11.28 -2.36
C PRO A 57 -5.76 11.73 -3.77
N ARG A 58 -6.41 12.89 -3.88
CA ARG A 58 -6.96 13.37 -5.15
C ARG A 58 -5.93 13.40 -6.28
N GLU A 59 -4.71 13.91 -6.04
CA GLU A 59 -3.66 13.97 -7.06
C GLU A 59 -3.20 12.60 -7.56
N LYS A 60 -3.44 11.54 -6.78
CA LYS A 60 -3.00 10.17 -7.08
C LYS A 60 -4.08 9.34 -7.74
N THR A 61 -5.32 9.85 -7.83
CA THR A 61 -6.49 9.14 -8.36
C THR A 61 -6.22 8.51 -9.74
N ALA A 62 -5.63 9.27 -10.67
CA ALA A 62 -5.33 8.76 -12.01
C ALA A 62 -4.29 7.62 -12.00
N GLY A 63 -3.25 7.72 -11.16
CA GLY A 63 -2.26 6.66 -10.99
C GLY A 63 -2.84 5.41 -10.34
N ILE A 64 -3.73 5.58 -9.35
CA ILE A 64 -4.46 4.47 -8.72
C ILE A 64 -5.34 3.76 -9.75
N ALA A 65 -6.09 4.52 -10.56
CA ALA A 65 -6.93 3.97 -11.61
C ALA A 65 -6.11 3.23 -12.67
N GLY A 66 -4.98 3.81 -13.12
CA GLY A 66 -4.07 3.15 -14.05
C GLY A 66 -3.55 1.82 -13.50
N TRP A 67 -3.07 1.80 -12.26
CA TRP A 67 -2.61 0.57 -11.60
C TRP A 67 -3.72 -0.48 -11.46
N PHE A 68 -4.94 -0.06 -11.14
CA PHE A 68 -6.06 -0.99 -10.96
C PHE A 68 -6.56 -1.57 -12.28
N LEU A 69 -6.52 -0.79 -13.36
CA LEU A 69 -7.08 -1.17 -14.66
C LEU A 69 -6.07 -1.87 -15.59
N GLY A 70 -4.76 -1.80 -15.34
CA GLY A 70 -3.74 -2.58 -16.08
C GLY A 70 -2.36 -1.95 -16.12
#